data_AF-A0A853A8C9-F1
#
_entry.id   AF-A0A853A8C9-F1
#
_cell.length_a   1.000
_cell.length_b   1.000
_cell.length_c   1.000
_cell.angle_alpha   90.00
_cell.angle_beta   90.00
_cell.angle_gamma   90.00
#
_symmetry.space_group_name_H-M   'P 1'
#
loop_
_entity.id
_entity.type
_entity.pdbx_description
1 polymer ?
#
loop_
_entity_poly.entity_id
_entity_poly.type
_entity_poly.pdbx_seq_one_letter_code
_entity_poly.pdbx_strand_id
1 'polypeptide(L)'
;MTDPVRGQGDQGATPRVAAVPVPPGIPAVPPAVPPGATPDAGGGEGLGGTDVLPLEPFDRRVRLLVEVVDQADEIALAHRLLESRGWPVRRVVEADQATVGERRAGLLVEVRLRGARRGARAAAVRQVERMAAQAKIGLWVRDSALVEPERELRTTYFVRTRVPPSGPFTRWFTRLWFAAVGSDLERALSLPRPADEAAASAELQARVLAGPAFDPDAHTVRVQIGPSRFAPAGGGPDQWRAWVLRAGSVALAGMAVPLVLGALIQNLPGWWWVPAALPLPPYAWVVGRWLTDDAPRHWAYRLLVGAFVTLAFTTVGYLLFADPPDDLPGRLVLAVLLILGAVGVWLACRHSWFSRNASWVVPVLATPLPFVLPWFGGLLHTVYLEDGFGIPVDTVPVTGFWRSAAALEPVAVATVFPLLFVGAAGWLRYFHQWTVLRELVSVMVPLLCLVYVLTALLLGLEDARAAADRAARAARAGEVPASYFGLRGDLVCVTPMAPTIPVFNGPLPTDRPVLTFGSAADRLWLWDPARAGEGPGSGRPAVSVRLEDVTVTRPANGSGGACPPVPAQTPPAQTPPASASPAATPPAG
;
A
#
# COMPACT_ATOMS: atom_id res chain seq x y z
N MET A 1 24.42 27.24 60.39
CA MET A 1 25.26 27.52 59.22
C MET A 1 24.34 28.11 58.15
N THR A 2 23.77 29.30 58.31
CA THR A 2 24.36 30.63 58.61
C THR A 2 25.59 30.89 57.73
N ASP A 3 25.68 31.91 56.88
CA ASP A 3 24.78 33.00 56.48
C ASP A 3 25.45 33.65 55.21
N PRO A 4 25.10 34.85 54.71
CA PRO A 4 24.95 35.15 53.27
C PRO A 4 25.96 36.23 52.81
N VAL A 5 25.71 36.95 51.70
CA VAL A 5 26.05 38.39 51.42
C VAL A 5 25.75 38.67 49.93
N ARG A 6 24.75 39.52 49.59
CA ARG A 6 24.85 40.97 49.25
C ARG A 6 25.86 41.25 48.11
N GLY A 7 25.56 41.85 46.97
CA GLY A 7 24.79 43.07 46.66
C GLY A 7 25.67 43.98 45.78
N GLN A 8 25.07 44.93 45.03
CA GLN A 8 25.69 45.95 44.13
C GLN A 8 26.27 45.41 42.80
N GLY A 9 26.02 46.00 41.61
CA GLY A 9 25.53 47.32 41.23
C GLY A 9 26.64 48.14 40.57
N ASP A 10 26.71 48.18 39.23
CA ASP A 10 27.21 49.29 38.37
C ASP A 10 27.30 48.83 36.90
N GLN A 11 26.56 49.47 35.99
CA GLN A 11 26.99 50.57 35.10
C GLN A 11 27.89 50.18 33.91
N GLY A 12 27.32 50.34 32.71
CA GLY A 12 27.97 51.04 31.61
C GLY A 12 28.91 50.25 30.69
N ALA A 13 28.39 49.77 29.55
CA ALA A 13 29.12 49.79 28.28
C ALA A 13 28.17 49.47 27.11
N THR A 14 27.78 50.51 26.37
CA THR A 14 27.18 50.39 25.03
C THR A 14 28.22 49.86 24.04
N PRO A 15 27.96 48.77 23.30
CA PRO A 15 28.77 48.43 22.14
C PRO A 15 28.38 49.32 20.96
N ARG A 16 29.34 50.12 20.47
CA ARG A 16 29.29 50.79 19.17
C ARG A 16 29.16 49.71 18.08
N VAL A 17 27.98 49.60 17.48
CA VAL A 17 27.78 48.82 16.26
C VAL A 17 28.37 49.63 15.09
N ALA A 18 29.35 49.05 14.43
CA ALA A 18 29.92 49.58 13.20
C ALA A 18 28.86 49.61 12.10
N ALA A 19 28.76 50.74 11.40
CA ALA A 19 27.86 50.94 10.27
C ALA A 19 28.25 50.01 9.12
N VAL A 20 27.32 49.13 8.74
CA VAL A 20 27.37 48.38 7.47
C VAL A 20 26.85 49.32 6.37
N PRO A 21 27.59 49.53 5.26
CA PRO A 21 27.11 50.34 4.15
C PRO A 21 25.97 49.61 3.42
N VAL A 22 24.83 50.28 3.31
CA VAL A 22 23.65 49.83 2.54
C VAL A 22 23.90 50.07 1.05
N PRO A 23 23.70 49.09 0.16
CA PRO A 23 23.83 49.29 -1.28
C PRO A 23 22.65 50.13 -1.83
N PRO A 24 22.90 51.00 -2.84
CA PRO A 24 21.86 51.85 -3.42
C PRO A 24 20.94 51.02 -4.33
N GLY A 25 19.63 51.10 -4.13
CA GLY A 25 18.66 50.50 -5.06
C GLY A 25 17.31 50.07 -4.53
N ILE A 26 16.74 50.74 -3.51
CA ILE A 26 15.36 50.47 -3.07
C ILE A 26 14.46 51.65 -3.48
N PRO A 27 13.41 51.44 -4.29
CA PRO A 27 12.48 52.50 -4.66
C PRO A 27 11.67 52.99 -3.45
N ALA A 28 11.40 54.30 -3.44
CA ALA A 28 10.76 55.02 -2.36
C ALA A 28 9.39 54.45 -1.95
N VAL A 29 9.18 54.34 -0.64
CA VAL A 29 7.88 54.09 -0.01
C VAL A 29 6.98 55.31 -0.27
N PRO A 30 5.76 55.16 -0.80
CA PRO A 30 4.84 56.28 -0.98
C PRO A 30 4.34 56.81 0.39
N PRO A 31 4.05 58.12 0.49
CA PRO A 31 3.69 58.75 1.76
C PRO A 31 2.37 58.23 2.32
N ALA A 32 2.30 58.18 3.64
CA ALA A 32 1.13 57.79 4.41
C ALA A 32 -0.09 58.68 4.10
N VAL A 33 -1.24 58.02 3.88
CA VAL A 33 -2.55 58.65 3.73
C VAL A 33 -3.00 59.17 5.11
N PRO A 34 -3.45 60.43 5.24
CA PRO A 34 -3.94 60.97 6.51
C PRO A 34 -5.30 60.37 6.90
N PRO A 35 -5.61 60.23 8.20
CA PRO A 35 -6.86 59.67 8.67
C PRO A 35 -7.95 60.76 8.65
N GLY A 36 -8.91 60.65 7.74
CA GLY A 36 -10.04 61.57 7.71
C GLY A 36 -10.73 61.66 6.36
N ALA A 37 -11.44 60.59 5.97
CA ALA A 37 -12.46 60.67 4.94
C ALA A 37 -13.59 59.69 5.30
N THR A 38 -14.67 60.24 5.83
CA THR A 38 -15.97 59.57 5.93
C THR A 38 -16.47 59.25 4.52
N PRO A 39 -16.81 57.99 4.19
CA PRO A 39 -17.43 57.68 2.92
C PRO A 39 -18.92 58.02 2.97
N ASP A 40 -19.33 58.85 2.02
CA ASP A 40 -20.71 59.14 1.67
C ASP A 40 -21.53 57.86 1.48
N ALA A 41 -22.77 57.93 1.98
CA ALA A 41 -23.83 56.96 1.72
C ALA A 41 -24.22 56.97 0.23
N GLY A 42 -23.52 56.16 -0.55
CA GLY A 42 -23.91 55.79 -1.91
C GLY A 42 -24.31 54.32 -1.95
N GLY A 43 -25.60 54.05 -2.15
CA GLY A 43 -26.16 52.71 -2.21
C GLY A 43 -25.52 51.84 -3.29
N GLY A 44 -24.76 50.85 -2.84
CA GLY A 44 -24.44 49.66 -3.61
C GLY A 44 -24.87 48.46 -2.78
N GLU A 45 -25.73 47.61 -3.35
CA GLU A 45 -26.07 46.29 -2.82
C GLU A 45 -24.78 45.49 -2.63
N GLY A 46 -24.20 45.59 -1.44
CA GLY A 46 -23.07 44.80 -1.02
C GLY A 46 -23.50 43.35 -0.93
N LEU A 47 -22.87 42.50 -1.74
CA LEU A 47 -22.65 41.08 -1.51
C LEU A 47 -21.90 40.90 -0.17
N GLY A 48 -22.59 41.21 0.94
CA GLY A 48 -22.12 41.04 2.31
C GLY A 48 -22.35 39.62 2.79
N GLY A 49 -21.91 38.63 2.01
CA GLY A 49 -21.64 37.31 2.56
C GLY A 49 -20.27 37.40 3.19
N THR A 50 -20.17 37.28 4.51
CA THR A 50 -18.89 37.05 5.18
C THR A 50 -18.28 35.79 4.57
N ASP A 51 -17.37 35.97 3.61
CA ASP A 51 -16.60 34.92 2.95
C ASP A 51 -15.60 34.36 3.98
N VAL A 52 -16.13 33.61 4.94
CA VAL A 52 -15.33 32.70 5.74
C VAL A 52 -14.84 31.65 4.76
N LEU A 53 -13.59 31.81 4.32
CA LEU A 53 -12.89 30.84 3.51
C LEU A 53 -13.09 29.46 4.16
N PRO A 54 -13.52 28.45 3.39
CA PRO A 54 -13.88 27.16 3.96
C PRO A 54 -12.70 26.58 4.75
N LEU A 55 -12.96 26.18 6.00
CA LEU A 55 -11.98 25.50 6.86
C LEU A 55 -11.52 24.14 6.30
N GLU A 56 -12.27 23.56 5.35
CA GLU A 56 -12.02 22.22 4.85
C GLU A 56 -12.08 22.15 3.31
N PRO A 57 -11.07 21.55 2.63
CA PRO A 57 -11.06 21.41 1.17
C PRO A 57 -12.21 20.53 0.68
N PHE A 58 -12.75 20.78 -0.51
CA PHE A 58 -13.86 20.02 -1.12
C PHE A 58 -13.65 19.79 -2.61
N ASP A 59 -14.20 18.69 -3.14
CA ASP A 59 -14.09 18.32 -4.56
C ASP A 59 -15.38 18.63 -5.34
N ARG A 60 -16.52 18.68 -4.64
CA ARG A 60 -17.86 18.77 -5.20
C ARG A 60 -18.72 19.75 -4.40
N ARG A 61 -19.59 20.47 -5.11
CA ARG A 61 -20.62 21.35 -4.55
C ARG A 61 -21.97 20.87 -5.02
N VAL A 62 -22.90 20.67 -4.11
CA VAL A 62 -24.28 20.28 -4.41
C VAL A 62 -25.19 21.33 -3.81
N ARG A 63 -25.97 22.02 -4.65
CA ARG A 63 -27.05 22.90 -4.20
C ARG A 63 -28.28 22.07 -3.92
N LEU A 64 -28.87 22.27 -2.76
CA LEU A 64 -30.10 21.63 -2.33
C LEU A 64 -31.16 22.70 -2.10
N LEU A 65 -32.35 22.48 -2.66
CA LEU A 65 -33.55 23.20 -2.27
C LEU A 65 -34.16 22.43 -1.10
N VAL A 66 -34.11 23.05 0.08
CA VAL A 66 -34.57 22.49 1.33
C VAL A 66 -35.85 23.21 1.73
N GLU A 67 -36.90 22.46 2.03
CA GLU A 67 -38.15 22.99 2.56
C GLU A 67 -38.19 22.76 4.07
N VAL A 68 -38.45 23.82 4.82
CA VAL A 68 -38.63 23.78 6.29
C VAL A 68 -40.06 24.22 6.60
N VAL A 69 -40.65 23.71 7.69
CA VAL A 69 -41.94 24.22 8.19
C VAL A 69 -41.85 25.74 8.39
N ASP A 70 -42.87 26.48 7.94
CA ASP A 70 -42.92 27.94 8.02
C ASP A 70 -43.23 28.43 9.45
N GLN A 71 -42.29 28.18 10.34
CA GLN A 71 -42.25 28.66 11.72
C GLN A 71 -40.89 29.29 11.95
N ALA A 72 -40.85 30.51 12.48
CA ALA A 72 -39.62 31.28 12.64
C ALA A 72 -38.55 30.51 13.45
N ASP A 73 -38.97 29.78 14.49
CA ASP A 73 -38.08 28.99 15.34
C ASP A 73 -37.46 27.79 14.61
N GLU A 74 -38.27 27.06 13.83
CA GLU A 74 -37.82 25.93 13.01
C GLU A 74 -36.86 26.38 11.91
N ILE A 75 -37.15 27.51 11.27
CA ILE A 75 -36.27 28.12 10.26
C ILE A 75 -34.93 28.53 10.89
N ALA A 76 -34.97 29.21 12.04
CA ALA A 76 -33.77 29.64 12.74
C ALA A 76 -32.94 28.46 13.26
N LEU A 77 -33.59 27.38 13.69
CA LEU A 77 -32.91 26.15 14.12
C LEU A 77 -32.27 25.43 12.92
N ALA A 78 -33.00 25.26 11.82
CA ALA A 78 -32.48 24.68 10.59
C ALA A 78 -31.26 25.45 10.07
N HIS A 79 -31.32 26.79 10.05
CA HIS A 79 -30.22 27.65 9.63
C HIS A 79 -28.97 27.41 10.48
N ARG A 80 -29.09 27.48 11.81
CA ARG A 80 -27.99 27.23 12.74
C ARG A 80 -27.38 25.85 12.58
N LEU A 81 -28.19 24.81 12.38
CA LEU A 81 -27.69 23.45 12.19
C LEU A 81 -26.89 23.29 10.90
N LEU A 82 -27.40 23.84 9.79
CA LEU A 82 -26.73 23.78 8.49
C LEU A 82 -25.43 24.61 8.51
N GLU A 83 -25.44 25.81 9.10
CA GLU A 83 -24.27 26.66 9.25
C GLU A 83 -23.22 26.06 10.18
N SER A 84 -23.62 25.37 11.24
CA SER A 84 -22.68 24.68 12.15
C SER A 84 -21.85 23.60 11.44
N ARG A 85 -22.31 23.13 10.27
CA ARG A 85 -21.57 22.21 9.39
C ARG A 85 -20.69 22.93 8.36
N GLY A 86 -20.65 24.26 8.40
CA GLY A 86 -19.94 25.10 7.45
C GLY A 86 -20.59 25.13 6.07
N TRP A 87 -21.89 24.84 5.97
CA TRP A 87 -22.62 24.92 4.71
C TRP A 87 -23.28 26.29 4.59
N PRO A 88 -23.01 27.06 3.53
CA PRO A 88 -23.68 28.34 3.35
C PRO A 88 -25.16 28.09 3.04
N VAL A 89 -26.00 28.83 3.76
CA VAL A 89 -27.45 28.80 3.65
C VAL A 89 -27.91 30.18 3.21
N ARG A 90 -28.83 30.23 2.25
CA ARG A 90 -29.56 31.46 1.91
C ARG A 90 -31.03 31.17 1.73
N ARG A 91 -31.88 32.17 1.93
CA ARG A 91 -33.30 32.05 1.56
C ARG A 91 -33.45 31.97 0.05
N VAL A 92 -34.46 31.24 -0.40
CA VAL A 92 -34.86 31.18 -1.80
C VAL A 92 -35.39 32.55 -2.22
N VAL A 93 -34.92 33.04 -3.37
CA VAL A 93 -35.35 34.29 -3.99
C VAL A 93 -36.12 33.96 -5.27
N GLU A 94 -36.98 34.85 -5.76
CA GLU A 94 -37.77 34.63 -6.99
C GLU A 94 -36.91 34.22 -8.20
N ALA A 95 -35.67 34.71 -8.28
CA ALA A 95 -34.70 34.37 -9.32
C ALA A 95 -34.31 32.87 -9.37
N ASP A 96 -34.53 32.12 -8.28
CA ASP A 96 -34.19 30.70 -8.20
C ASP A 96 -35.22 29.79 -8.89
N GLN A 97 -36.37 30.34 -9.33
CA GLN A 97 -37.46 29.63 -10.02
C GLN A 97 -37.94 28.35 -9.29
N ALA A 98 -37.80 28.32 -7.95
CA ALA A 98 -38.16 27.19 -7.12
C ALA A 98 -39.60 27.31 -6.62
N THR A 99 -40.39 26.25 -6.77
CA THR A 99 -41.72 26.15 -6.14
C THR A 99 -41.58 25.52 -4.76
N VAL A 100 -42.02 26.25 -3.74
CA VAL A 100 -42.03 25.81 -2.34
C VAL A 100 -43.48 25.45 -1.97
N GLY A 101 -43.68 24.33 -1.27
CA GLY A 101 -45.00 23.92 -0.81
C GLY A 101 -45.67 24.93 0.13
N GLU A 102 -47.01 24.92 0.18
CA GLU A 102 -47.76 25.78 1.10
C GLU A 102 -47.34 25.54 2.57
N ARG A 103 -47.21 26.63 3.34
CA ARG A 103 -46.74 26.64 4.75
C ARG A 103 -45.32 26.10 4.94
N ARG A 104 -44.46 26.25 3.93
CA ARG A 104 -43.04 25.92 4.01
C ARG A 104 -42.20 27.12 3.60
N ALA A 105 -41.07 27.28 4.27
CA ALA A 105 -40.02 28.21 3.89
C ALA A 105 -38.94 27.48 3.08
N GLY A 106 -38.57 28.05 1.93
CA GLY A 106 -37.51 27.53 1.08
C GLY A 106 -36.13 28.05 1.52
N LEU A 107 -35.19 27.14 1.75
CA LEU A 107 -33.79 27.41 2.01
C LEU A 107 -32.93 26.78 0.91
N LEU A 108 -32.01 27.54 0.34
CA LEU A 108 -31.02 27.04 -0.59
C LEU A 108 -29.70 26.78 0.15
N VAL A 109 -29.25 25.53 0.12
CA VAL A 109 -28.07 25.06 0.87
C VAL A 109 -27.02 24.56 -0.11
N GLU A 110 -25.77 25.02 0.00
CA GLU A 110 -24.66 24.46 -0.76
C GLU A 110 -23.88 23.45 0.09
N VAL A 111 -24.14 22.16 -0.13
CA VAL A 111 -23.41 21.08 0.52
C VAL A 111 -22.09 20.84 -0.22
N ARG A 112 -20.98 20.98 0.51
CA ARG A 112 -19.63 20.76 -0.01
C ARG A 112 -19.18 19.34 0.35
N LEU A 113 -18.87 18.52 -0.65
CA LEU A 113 -18.52 17.11 -0.52
C LEU A 113 -17.14 16.82 -1.10
N ARG A 114 -16.47 15.79 -0.54
CA ARG A 114 -15.23 15.22 -1.09
C ARG A 114 -15.51 13.91 -1.81
N GLY A 115 -14.78 13.65 -2.89
CA GLY A 115 -14.85 12.39 -3.62
C GLY A 115 -15.42 12.50 -5.03
N ALA A 116 -15.91 11.37 -5.51
CA ALA A 116 -16.39 11.22 -6.86
C ALA A 116 -17.68 12.01 -7.12
N ARG A 117 -17.87 12.44 -8.37
CA ARG A 117 -19.16 13.01 -8.82
C ARG A 117 -20.31 12.01 -8.62
N ARG A 118 -20.03 10.73 -8.87
CA ARG A 118 -21.00 9.64 -8.76
C ARG A 118 -21.43 9.50 -7.30
N GLY A 119 -22.73 9.64 -7.05
CA GLY A 119 -23.30 9.53 -5.71
C GLY A 119 -23.30 10.81 -4.88
N ALA A 120 -22.63 11.89 -5.32
CA ALA A 120 -22.52 13.14 -4.55
C ALA A 120 -23.89 13.77 -4.24
N ARG A 121 -24.79 13.87 -5.24
CA ARG A 121 -26.17 14.40 -5.03
C ARG A 121 -26.92 13.59 -3.96
N ALA A 122 -27.00 12.27 -4.15
CA ALA A 122 -27.70 11.39 -3.22
C ALA A 122 -27.07 11.39 -1.81
N ALA A 123 -25.76 11.56 -1.72
CA ALA A 123 -25.06 11.68 -0.44
C ALA A 123 -25.35 13.00 0.28
N ALA A 124 -25.40 14.12 -0.45
CA ALA A 124 -25.76 15.42 0.10
C ALA A 124 -27.19 15.39 0.66
N VAL A 125 -28.14 14.87 -0.13
CA VAL A 125 -29.54 14.68 0.30
C VAL A 125 -29.60 13.85 1.57
N ARG A 126 -29.01 12.66 1.59
CA ARG A 126 -28.99 11.78 2.77
C ARG A 126 -28.33 12.41 4.00
N GLN A 127 -27.29 13.24 3.81
CA GLN A 127 -26.64 13.92 4.94
C GLN A 127 -27.56 14.96 5.57
N VAL A 128 -28.27 15.73 4.75
CA VAL A 128 -29.24 16.73 5.23
C VAL A 128 -30.45 16.06 5.87
N GLU A 129 -31.05 15.06 5.21
CA GLU A 129 -32.19 14.32 5.76
C GLU A 129 -31.85 13.58 7.06
N ARG A 130 -30.68 12.94 7.14
CA ARG A 130 -30.23 12.29 8.37
C ARG A 130 -30.04 13.30 9.49
N MET A 131 -29.52 14.48 9.19
CA MET A 131 -29.35 15.54 10.18
C MET A 131 -30.70 16.06 10.67
N ALA A 132 -31.65 16.28 9.76
CA ALA A 132 -33.02 16.65 10.11
C ALA A 132 -33.70 15.58 10.98
N ALA A 133 -33.56 14.31 10.62
CA ALA A 133 -34.10 13.19 11.40
C ALA A 133 -33.46 13.10 12.81
N GLN A 134 -32.14 13.32 12.92
CA GLN A 134 -31.44 13.34 14.21
C GLN A 134 -31.85 14.52 15.09
N ALA A 135 -32.08 15.70 14.49
CA ALA A 135 -32.53 16.90 15.20
C ALA A 135 -34.06 16.96 15.40
N LYS A 136 -34.82 16.01 14.83
CA LYS A 136 -36.29 15.97 14.83
C LYS A 136 -36.95 17.23 14.25
N ILE A 137 -36.37 17.80 13.19
CA ILE A 137 -36.85 19.02 12.52
C ILE A 137 -37.69 18.64 11.30
N GLY A 138 -38.77 19.40 11.05
CA GLY A 138 -39.57 19.31 9.83
C GLY A 138 -38.84 19.90 8.63
N LEU A 139 -37.80 19.21 8.15
CA LEU A 139 -36.95 19.63 7.04
C LEU A 139 -36.87 18.51 5.99
N TRP A 140 -37.14 18.86 4.73
CA TRP A 140 -37.10 17.93 3.60
C TRP A 140 -36.30 18.50 2.44
N VAL A 141 -35.67 17.64 1.64
CA VAL A 141 -34.98 18.06 0.42
C VAL A 141 -35.91 17.89 -0.77
N ARG A 142 -36.28 19.01 -1.41
CA ARG A 142 -37.20 19.02 -2.54
C ARG A 142 -36.49 18.79 -3.87
N ASP A 143 -35.38 19.49 -4.08
CA ASP A 143 -34.55 19.35 -5.27
C ASP A 143 -33.07 19.36 -4.90
N SER A 144 -32.26 18.73 -5.75
CA SER A 144 -30.80 18.70 -5.61
C SER A 144 -30.15 18.92 -6.96
N ALA A 145 -29.19 19.82 -7.06
CA ALA A 145 -28.42 20.03 -8.28
C ALA A 145 -26.92 19.97 -7.96
N LEU A 146 -26.16 19.25 -8.77
CA LEU A 146 -24.71 19.34 -8.68
C LEU A 146 -24.28 20.69 -9.27
N VAL A 147 -23.60 21.51 -8.48
CA VAL A 147 -23.03 22.77 -8.96
C VAL A 147 -21.78 22.42 -9.75
N GLU A 148 -21.94 22.35 -11.05
CA GLU A 148 -20.80 22.34 -11.97
C GLU A 148 -20.40 23.80 -12.13
N PRO A 149 -19.21 24.22 -11.65
CA PRO A 149 -18.70 25.52 -12.06
C PRO A 149 -18.69 25.53 -13.58
N GLU A 150 -19.18 26.61 -14.17
CA GLU A 150 -19.05 26.82 -15.61
C GLU A 150 -17.56 26.85 -15.91
N ARG A 151 -17.04 25.70 -16.33
CA ARG A 151 -15.65 25.55 -16.71
C ARG A 151 -15.62 25.98 -18.15
N GLU A 152 -15.19 27.21 -18.36
CA GLU A 152 -14.71 27.65 -19.65
C GLU A 152 -13.76 26.56 -20.20
N LEU A 153 -14.09 26.01 -21.37
CA LEU A 153 -13.29 24.96 -21.98
C LEU A 153 -11.93 25.55 -22.31
N ARG A 154 -10.91 25.22 -21.51
CA ARG A 154 -9.54 25.68 -21.73
C ARG A 154 -8.68 24.58 -22.33
N THR A 155 -7.97 24.91 -23.40
CA THR A 155 -6.94 24.06 -23.97
C THR A 155 -5.61 24.38 -23.27
N THR A 156 -4.99 23.37 -22.66
CA THR A 156 -3.66 23.52 -22.07
C THR A 156 -2.61 23.23 -23.14
N TYR A 157 -1.87 24.27 -23.49
CA TYR A 157 -0.68 24.22 -24.34
C TYR A 157 0.56 24.10 -23.48
N PHE A 158 1.52 23.32 -23.96
CA PHE A 158 2.83 23.15 -23.36
C PHE A 158 3.87 23.69 -24.32
N VAL A 159 4.77 24.52 -23.80
CA VAL A 159 5.94 25.01 -24.53
C VAL A 159 7.02 23.94 -24.45
N ARG A 160 7.55 23.57 -25.62
CA ARG A 160 8.66 22.62 -25.77
C ARG A 160 9.77 23.24 -26.59
N THR A 161 11.01 22.98 -26.20
CA THR A 161 12.19 23.39 -26.95
C THR A 161 12.28 22.63 -28.27
N ARG A 162 12.63 23.33 -29.35
CA ARG A 162 12.87 22.72 -30.67
C ARG A 162 14.15 21.90 -30.60
N VAL A 163 14.08 20.66 -31.06
CA VAL A 163 15.27 19.81 -31.16
C VAL A 163 16.20 20.40 -32.22
N PRO A 164 17.47 20.71 -31.90
CA PRO A 164 18.41 21.23 -32.89
C PRO A 164 18.65 20.22 -34.01
N PRO A 165 19.01 20.66 -35.23
CA PRO A 165 19.30 19.76 -36.34
C PRO A 165 20.56 18.92 -36.05
N SER A 166 20.37 17.73 -35.49
CA SER A 166 21.44 16.76 -35.27
C SER A 166 21.49 15.70 -36.39
N GLY A 167 22.60 14.96 -36.47
CA GLY A 167 22.78 13.84 -37.40
C GLY A 167 21.66 12.78 -37.34
N PRO A 168 21.53 11.92 -38.36
CA PRO A 168 20.34 11.06 -38.55
C PRO A 168 20.05 10.12 -37.38
N PHE A 169 21.08 9.55 -36.75
CA PHE A 169 20.92 8.63 -35.61
C PHE A 169 20.52 9.36 -34.31
N THR A 170 21.21 10.47 -33.97
CA THR A 170 20.85 11.31 -32.83
C THR A 170 19.47 11.95 -33.00
N ARG A 171 19.08 12.30 -34.23
CA ARG A 171 17.74 12.80 -34.56
C ARG A 171 16.66 11.74 -34.36
N TRP A 172 16.94 10.48 -34.67
CA TRP A 172 16.02 9.36 -34.41
C TRP A 172 15.88 9.09 -32.91
N PHE A 173 17.00 9.01 -32.17
CA PHE A 173 17.00 8.74 -30.73
C PHE A 173 16.36 9.87 -29.93
N THR A 174 16.71 11.13 -30.22
CA THR A 174 16.09 12.31 -29.56
C THR A 174 14.59 12.37 -29.87
N ARG A 175 14.16 12.10 -31.11
CA ARG A 175 12.72 12.02 -31.43
C ARG A 175 11.99 10.95 -30.63
N LEU A 176 12.60 9.78 -30.43
CA LEU A 176 12.02 8.70 -29.63
C LEU A 176 11.96 9.09 -28.14
N TRP A 177 13.07 9.63 -27.61
CA TRP A 177 13.20 10.08 -26.22
C TRP A 177 12.23 11.21 -25.87
N PHE A 178 12.14 12.27 -26.69
CA PHE A 178 11.20 13.37 -26.50
C PHE A 178 9.73 12.99 -26.74
N ALA A 179 9.49 11.91 -27.50
CA ALA A 179 8.16 11.32 -27.63
C ALA A 179 7.78 10.47 -26.41
N ALA A 180 8.73 9.84 -25.73
CA ALA A 180 8.48 8.95 -24.60
C ALA A 180 8.47 9.65 -23.23
N VAL A 181 9.39 10.58 -22.97
CA VAL A 181 9.68 11.08 -21.60
C VAL A 181 8.98 12.40 -21.27
N GLY A 182 8.62 13.21 -22.28
CA GLY A 182 7.87 14.45 -22.04
C GLY A 182 8.54 15.48 -21.12
N SER A 183 9.88 15.43 -20.95
CA SER A 183 10.60 16.16 -19.90
C SER A 183 11.03 17.60 -20.23
N ASP A 184 10.79 18.11 -21.45
CA ASP A 184 10.98 19.54 -21.78
C ASP A 184 9.64 20.28 -21.69
N LEU A 185 9.09 20.38 -20.48
CA LEU A 185 7.93 21.22 -20.19
C LEU A 185 8.42 22.47 -19.47
N GLU A 186 8.80 23.50 -20.22
CA GLU A 186 9.26 24.75 -19.62
C GLU A 186 8.11 25.62 -19.12
N ARG A 187 6.95 25.55 -19.80
CA ARG A 187 5.78 26.37 -19.48
C ARG A 187 4.47 25.72 -19.95
N ALA A 188 3.41 25.91 -19.18
CA ALA A 188 2.04 25.54 -19.57
C ALA A 188 1.17 26.80 -19.65
N LEU A 189 0.40 26.94 -20.72
CA LEU A 189 -0.57 28.02 -20.94
C LEU A 189 -1.95 27.43 -21.15
N SER A 190 -2.94 27.90 -20.40
CA SER A 190 -4.32 27.43 -20.51
C SER A 190 -5.18 28.53 -21.12
N LEU A 191 -5.62 28.35 -22.38
CA LEU A 191 -6.40 29.36 -23.11
C LEU A 191 -7.84 28.91 -23.35
N PRO A 192 -8.83 29.82 -23.29
CA PRO A 192 -10.20 29.51 -23.66
C PRO A 192 -10.30 29.12 -25.15
N ARG A 193 -11.09 28.08 -25.43
CA ARG A 193 -11.25 27.51 -26.77
C ARG A 193 -12.21 28.36 -27.64
N PRO A 194 -12.03 28.48 -28.97
CA PRO A 194 -10.97 27.90 -29.78
C PRO A 194 -9.74 28.80 -29.88
N ALA A 195 -8.62 28.36 -29.32
CA ALA A 195 -7.32 28.94 -29.60
C ALA A 195 -6.62 28.08 -30.66
N ASP A 196 -6.14 28.73 -31.71
CA ASP A 196 -5.20 28.14 -32.67
C ASP A 196 -3.80 28.09 -32.03
N GLU A 197 -2.91 27.21 -32.50
CA GLU A 197 -1.50 27.21 -32.07
C GLU A 197 -0.86 28.59 -32.31
N ALA A 198 -1.31 29.32 -33.34
CA ALA A 198 -0.93 30.69 -33.65
C ALA A 198 -1.41 31.71 -32.60
N ALA A 199 -2.62 31.54 -32.06
CA ALA A 199 -3.13 32.41 -30.99
C ALA A 199 -2.38 32.14 -29.67
N ALA A 200 -2.08 30.86 -29.40
CA ALA A 200 -1.30 30.48 -28.23
C ALA A 200 0.15 30.99 -28.28
N SER A 201 0.79 30.94 -29.44
CA SER A 201 2.13 31.51 -29.62
C SER A 201 2.11 33.03 -29.51
N ALA A 202 1.12 33.72 -30.09
CA ALA A 202 0.96 35.17 -29.97
C ALA A 202 0.77 35.60 -28.50
N GLU A 203 -0.04 34.88 -27.73
CA GLU A 203 -0.25 35.19 -26.31
C GLU A 203 0.98 34.89 -25.44
N LEU A 204 1.75 33.85 -25.77
CA LEU A 204 3.04 33.56 -25.13
C LEU A 204 4.10 34.61 -25.44
N GLN A 205 4.11 35.15 -26.67
CA GLN A 205 4.99 36.27 -27.06
C GLN A 205 4.58 37.56 -26.36
N ALA A 206 3.27 37.82 -26.23
CA ALA A 206 2.76 39.04 -25.62
C ALA A 206 2.93 39.08 -24.08
N ARG A 207 2.97 37.92 -23.40
CA ARG A 207 3.02 37.84 -21.93
C ARG A 207 4.36 37.32 -21.42
N VAL A 208 5.12 38.23 -20.81
CA VAL A 208 6.28 37.89 -19.96
C VAL A 208 5.76 37.47 -18.58
N LEU A 209 5.50 36.17 -18.40
CA LEU A 209 5.38 35.58 -17.07
C LEU A 209 6.77 35.12 -16.59
N ALA A 210 6.96 34.97 -15.28
CA ALA A 210 8.23 34.55 -14.69
C ALA A 210 8.76 33.25 -15.35
N GLY A 211 10.01 33.28 -15.79
CA GLY A 211 10.69 32.18 -16.50
C GLY A 211 11.45 32.66 -17.75
N PRO A 212 12.07 31.74 -18.51
CA PRO A 212 12.68 32.05 -19.81
C PRO A 212 11.69 32.66 -20.78
N ALA A 213 12.13 33.64 -21.58
CA ALA A 213 11.30 34.27 -22.60
C ALA A 213 10.92 33.23 -23.68
N PHE A 214 9.67 33.26 -24.11
CA PHE A 214 9.22 32.42 -25.21
C PHE A 214 9.84 32.93 -26.52
N ASP A 215 10.86 32.22 -26.99
CA ASP A 215 11.43 32.41 -28.32
C ASP A 215 10.69 31.53 -29.35
N PRO A 216 10.00 32.11 -30.36
CA PRO A 216 9.31 31.33 -31.39
C PRO A 216 10.25 30.49 -32.26
N ASP A 217 11.53 30.84 -32.35
CA ASP A 217 12.52 30.12 -33.15
C ASP A 217 13.12 28.94 -32.40
N ALA A 218 13.27 29.08 -31.07
CA ALA A 218 13.74 28.01 -30.19
C ALA A 218 12.63 27.14 -29.60
N HIS A 219 11.37 27.58 -29.58
CA HIS A 219 10.27 26.85 -28.95
C HIS A 219 9.14 26.49 -29.91
N THR A 220 8.37 25.48 -29.51
CA THR A 220 7.12 25.05 -30.15
C THR A 220 6.05 24.88 -29.10
N VAL A 221 4.85 25.33 -29.44
CA VAL A 221 3.67 25.21 -28.58
C VAL A 221 2.92 23.96 -29.00
N ARG A 222 2.58 23.07 -28.07
CA ARG A 222 1.84 21.83 -28.37
C ARG A 222 0.77 21.53 -27.33
N VAL A 223 -0.36 21.00 -27.77
CA VAL A 223 -1.42 20.52 -26.87
C VAL A 223 -0.95 19.27 -26.09
N GLN A 224 -1.47 19.07 -24.88
CA GLN A 224 -1.21 17.86 -24.09
C GLN A 224 -1.47 16.57 -24.89
N ILE A 225 -0.65 15.54 -24.64
CA ILE A 225 -0.91 14.18 -25.14
C ILE A 225 -2.10 13.62 -24.34
N GLY A 226 -3.20 13.28 -25.02
CA GLY A 226 -4.34 12.60 -24.41
C GLY A 226 -5.62 12.87 -25.22
N PRO A 227 -6.49 11.86 -25.38
CA PRO A 227 -7.52 11.78 -26.42
C PRO A 227 -8.41 13.04 -26.48
N SER A 228 -8.00 13.98 -27.31
CA SER A 228 -8.49 15.35 -27.47
C SER A 228 -9.36 15.53 -28.70
N ARG A 229 -9.31 14.60 -29.67
CA ARG A 229 -10.11 14.65 -30.91
C ARG A 229 -11.63 14.59 -30.72
N PHE A 230 -12.10 14.47 -29.49
CA PHE A 230 -13.50 14.14 -29.24
C PHE A 230 -14.14 14.92 -28.07
N ALA A 231 -13.45 15.86 -27.42
CA ALA A 231 -14.18 16.86 -26.63
C ALA A 231 -14.90 17.77 -27.64
N PRO A 232 -16.24 17.69 -27.77
CA PRO A 232 -16.97 18.43 -28.80
C PRO A 232 -16.70 19.92 -28.63
N ALA A 233 -16.26 20.58 -29.71
CA ALA A 233 -16.10 22.02 -29.73
C ALA A 233 -17.49 22.65 -29.53
N GLY A 234 -17.76 23.14 -28.31
CA GLY A 234 -19.04 23.76 -27.97
C GLY A 234 -20.20 22.78 -27.70
N GLY A 235 -19.92 21.50 -27.44
CA GLY A 235 -20.99 20.55 -27.12
C GLY A 235 -21.54 20.76 -25.71
N GLY A 236 -22.86 20.91 -25.59
CA GLY A 236 -23.55 20.92 -24.30
C GLY A 236 -23.27 19.65 -23.46
N PRO A 237 -23.66 19.64 -22.17
CA PRO A 237 -23.34 18.57 -21.22
C PRO A 237 -23.69 17.15 -21.69
N ASP A 238 -24.69 17.00 -22.56
CA ASP A 238 -25.08 15.70 -23.13
C ASP A 238 -24.09 15.17 -24.17
N GLN A 239 -23.47 16.05 -24.96
CA GLN A 239 -22.42 15.65 -25.90
C GLN A 239 -21.15 15.22 -25.15
N TRP A 240 -20.83 15.90 -24.04
CA TRP A 240 -19.75 15.48 -23.14
C TRP A 240 -20.04 14.13 -22.48
N ARG A 241 -21.27 13.87 -22.02
CA ARG A 241 -21.64 12.54 -21.46
C ARG A 241 -21.54 11.44 -22.51
N ALA A 242 -22.10 11.66 -23.70
CA ALA A 242 -21.99 10.72 -24.81
C ALA A 242 -20.53 10.48 -25.22
N TRP A 243 -19.68 11.49 -25.08
CA TRP A 243 -18.24 11.38 -25.26
C TRP A 243 -17.57 10.55 -24.16
N VAL A 244 -17.76 10.89 -22.88
CA VAL A 244 -17.17 10.14 -21.75
C VAL A 244 -17.60 8.68 -21.80
N LEU A 245 -18.86 8.39 -22.14
CA LEU A 245 -19.35 7.02 -22.30
C LEU A 245 -18.68 6.30 -23.47
N ARG A 246 -18.48 6.97 -24.62
CA ARG A 246 -17.75 6.40 -25.76
C ARG A 246 -16.26 6.22 -25.48
N ALA A 247 -15.60 7.22 -24.90
CA ALA A 247 -14.19 7.14 -24.52
C ALA A 247 -13.98 6.09 -23.43
N GLY A 248 -14.87 6.03 -22.45
CA GLY A 248 -14.88 5.03 -21.38
C GLY A 248 -15.18 3.62 -21.90
N SER A 249 -16.09 3.45 -22.86
CA SER A 249 -16.36 2.15 -23.47
C SER A 249 -15.22 1.70 -24.38
N VAL A 250 -14.60 2.60 -25.13
CA VAL A 250 -13.39 2.30 -25.92
C VAL A 250 -12.20 1.96 -25.02
N ALA A 251 -12.03 2.64 -23.89
CA ALA A 251 -10.99 2.32 -22.91
C ALA A 251 -11.27 0.99 -22.21
N LEU A 252 -12.53 0.73 -21.81
CA LEU A 252 -12.92 -0.51 -21.14
C LEU A 252 -12.80 -1.70 -22.08
N ALA A 253 -13.32 -1.59 -23.31
CA ALA A 253 -13.08 -2.57 -24.37
C ALA A 253 -11.57 -2.72 -24.58
N GLY A 254 -10.87 -1.58 -24.66
CA GLY A 254 -9.42 -1.34 -24.62
C GLY A 254 -8.67 -2.34 -23.74
N MET A 255 -9.15 -2.53 -22.52
CA MET A 255 -8.56 -3.39 -21.50
C MET A 255 -9.16 -4.81 -21.48
N ALA A 256 -10.48 -4.92 -21.62
CA ALA A 256 -11.21 -6.19 -21.46
C ALA A 256 -10.92 -7.18 -22.60
N VAL A 257 -10.87 -6.70 -23.85
CA VAL A 257 -10.59 -7.55 -25.02
C VAL A 257 -9.22 -8.24 -24.92
N PRO A 258 -8.09 -7.52 -24.72
CA PRO A 258 -6.80 -8.17 -24.56
C PRO A 258 -6.75 -9.08 -23.33
N LEU A 259 -7.40 -8.71 -22.23
CA LEU A 259 -7.49 -9.55 -21.04
C LEU A 259 -8.20 -10.89 -21.32
N VAL A 260 -9.34 -10.87 -22.02
CA VAL A 260 -10.06 -12.08 -22.43
C VAL A 260 -9.24 -12.89 -23.44
N LEU A 261 -8.59 -12.23 -24.41
CA LEU A 261 -7.72 -12.91 -25.38
C LEU A 261 -6.52 -13.57 -24.69
N GLY A 262 -5.95 -12.94 -23.67
CA GLY A 262 -4.91 -13.52 -22.83
C GLY A 262 -5.39 -14.80 -22.16
N ALA A 263 -6.55 -14.76 -21.51
CA ALA A 263 -7.16 -15.94 -20.89
C ALA A 263 -7.44 -17.04 -21.93
N LEU A 264 -7.92 -16.67 -23.13
CA LEU A 264 -8.18 -17.62 -24.22
C LEU A 264 -6.89 -18.28 -24.73
N ILE A 265 -5.82 -17.50 -24.93
CA ILE A 265 -4.50 -17.99 -25.32
C ILE A 265 -3.99 -19.02 -24.31
N GLN A 266 -4.23 -18.81 -23.01
CA GLN A 266 -3.80 -19.73 -21.96
C GLN A 266 -4.60 -21.05 -21.94
N ASN A 267 -5.91 -21.00 -22.21
CA ASN A 267 -6.78 -22.17 -22.12
C ASN A 267 -6.86 -23.00 -23.41
N LEU A 268 -6.34 -22.50 -24.54
CA LEU A 268 -6.40 -23.19 -25.83
C LEU A 268 -5.17 -24.12 -26.02
N PRO A 269 -5.36 -25.43 -26.20
CA PRO A 269 -4.26 -26.36 -26.39
C PRO A 269 -3.64 -26.26 -27.80
N GLY A 270 -2.36 -26.65 -27.91
CA GLY A 270 -1.70 -26.85 -29.21
C GLY A 270 -1.49 -25.55 -29.99
N TRP A 271 -1.84 -25.53 -31.29
CA TRP A 271 -1.64 -24.37 -32.18
C TRP A 271 -2.85 -23.42 -32.20
N TRP A 272 -3.91 -23.71 -31.44
CA TRP A 272 -5.14 -22.90 -31.40
C TRP A 272 -4.96 -21.53 -30.74
N TRP A 273 -3.85 -21.26 -30.06
CA TRP A 273 -3.52 -19.92 -29.58
C TRP A 273 -3.18 -18.94 -30.73
N VAL A 274 -2.74 -19.44 -31.89
CA VAL A 274 -2.39 -18.61 -33.05
C VAL A 274 -3.58 -17.77 -33.55
N PRO A 275 -4.77 -18.36 -33.82
CA PRO A 275 -5.94 -17.57 -34.16
C PRO A 275 -6.42 -16.65 -33.02
N ALA A 276 -6.18 -17.01 -31.75
CA ALA A 276 -6.48 -16.15 -30.60
C ALA A 276 -5.56 -14.92 -30.49
N ALA A 277 -4.30 -15.05 -30.92
CA ALA A 277 -3.33 -13.95 -30.93
C ALA A 277 -3.44 -13.05 -32.17
N LEU A 278 -3.98 -13.56 -33.28
CA LEU A 278 -4.17 -12.83 -34.54
C LEU A 278 -4.86 -11.45 -34.42
N PRO A 279 -5.88 -11.23 -33.56
CA PRO A 279 -6.49 -9.91 -33.40
C PRO A 279 -5.63 -8.89 -32.63
N LEU A 280 -4.54 -9.29 -31.95
CA LEU A 280 -3.75 -8.39 -31.11
C LEU A 280 -3.04 -7.25 -31.89
N PRO A 281 -2.40 -7.48 -33.06
CA PRO A 281 -1.78 -6.40 -33.83
C PRO A 281 -2.73 -5.30 -34.37
N PRO A 282 -3.87 -5.63 -35.02
CA PRO A 282 -4.81 -4.58 -35.45
C PRO A 282 -5.44 -3.88 -34.25
N TYR A 283 -5.64 -4.60 -33.14
CA TYR A 283 -6.12 -4.02 -31.90
C TYR A 283 -5.11 -3.05 -31.26
N ALA A 284 -3.83 -3.42 -31.22
CA ALA A 284 -2.73 -2.54 -30.82
C ALA A 284 -2.72 -1.26 -31.67
N TRP A 285 -2.90 -1.36 -32.98
CA TRP A 285 -3.01 -0.17 -33.83
C TRP A 285 -4.19 0.74 -33.44
N VAL A 286 -5.37 0.17 -33.18
CA VAL A 286 -6.57 0.94 -32.76
C VAL A 286 -6.34 1.64 -31.42
N VAL A 287 -5.86 0.90 -30.41
CA VAL A 287 -5.56 1.45 -29.07
C VAL A 287 -4.48 2.53 -29.16
N GLY A 288 -3.41 2.26 -29.90
CA GLY A 288 -2.30 3.19 -30.09
C GLY A 288 -2.72 4.47 -30.82
N ARG A 289 -3.53 4.34 -31.86
CA ARG A 289 -4.12 5.49 -32.56
C ARG A 289 -5.03 6.28 -31.64
N TRP A 290 -5.88 5.62 -30.87
CA TRP A 290 -6.81 6.28 -29.93
C TRP A 290 -6.08 7.05 -28.82
N LEU A 291 -5.02 6.46 -28.24
CA LEU A 291 -4.20 7.08 -27.19
C LEU A 291 -3.35 8.27 -27.69
N THR A 292 -3.07 8.34 -28.98
CA THR A 292 -2.13 9.32 -29.57
C THR A 292 -2.74 10.18 -30.67
N ASP A 293 -4.07 10.24 -30.75
CA ASP A 293 -4.76 10.82 -31.91
C ASP A 293 -4.59 12.34 -32.03
N ASP A 294 -4.07 12.99 -30.98
CA ASP A 294 -4.06 14.45 -30.80
C ASP A 294 -2.97 15.17 -31.57
N ALA A 295 -2.03 14.41 -32.11
CA ALA A 295 -0.95 14.95 -32.91
C ALA A 295 -0.66 14.06 -34.12
N PRO A 296 -0.24 14.65 -35.25
CA PRO A 296 0.37 13.88 -36.34
C PRO A 296 1.65 13.24 -35.79
N ARG A 297 1.56 11.95 -35.45
CA ARG A 297 2.68 11.14 -34.98
C ARG A 297 3.01 10.10 -36.05
N HIS A 298 4.29 9.76 -36.13
CA HIS A 298 4.73 8.68 -36.99
C HIS A 298 4.01 7.39 -36.61
N TRP A 299 3.53 6.64 -37.60
CA TRP A 299 2.72 5.44 -37.40
C TRP A 299 3.40 4.42 -36.46
N ALA A 300 4.73 4.30 -36.53
CA ALA A 300 5.49 3.39 -35.68
C ALA A 300 5.35 3.71 -34.17
N TYR A 301 5.31 4.99 -33.79
CA TYR A 301 5.12 5.38 -32.38
C TYR A 301 3.72 5.01 -31.90
N ARG A 302 2.70 5.21 -32.75
CA ARG A 302 1.31 4.83 -32.43
C ARG A 302 1.21 3.32 -32.22
N LEU A 303 1.79 2.55 -33.13
CA LEU A 303 1.84 1.09 -33.02
C LEU A 303 2.57 0.65 -31.75
N LEU A 304 3.69 1.30 -31.38
CA LEU A 304 4.47 0.97 -30.19
C LEU A 304 3.67 1.22 -28.90
N VAL A 305 3.03 2.38 -28.75
CA VAL A 305 2.20 2.69 -27.57
C VAL A 305 1.03 1.72 -27.45
N GLY A 306 0.38 1.44 -28.58
CA GLY A 306 -0.72 0.48 -28.64
C GLY A 306 -0.30 -0.95 -28.33
N ALA A 307 0.85 -1.39 -28.87
CA ALA A 307 1.41 -2.72 -28.62
C ALA A 307 1.77 -2.89 -27.15
N PHE A 308 2.34 -1.87 -26.52
CA PHE A 308 2.67 -1.88 -25.09
C PHE A 308 1.42 -2.08 -24.22
N VAL A 309 0.36 -1.29 -24.44
CA VAL A 309 -0.88 -1.40 -23.65
C VAL A 309 -1.59 -2.73 -23.90
N THR A 310 -1.75 -3.13 -25.16
CA THR A 310 -2.39 -4.40 -25.53
C THR A 310 -1.62 -5.58 -24.93
N LEU A 311 -0.29 -5.61 -25.06
CA LEU A 311 0.54 -6.66 -24.50
C LEU A 311 0.40 -6.71 -22.97
N ALA A 312 0.45 -5.58 -22.27
CA ALA A 312 0.32 -5.55 -20.82
C ALA A 312 -1.01 -6.18 -20.33
N PHE A 313 -2.14 -5.82 -20.93
CA PHE A 313 -3.44 -6.39 -20.55
C PHE A 313 -3.62 -7.84 -21.00
N THR A 314 -3.10 -8.22 -22.17
CA THR A 314 -3.09 -9.62 -22.62
C THR A 314 -2.26 -10.48 -21.69
N THR A 315 -1.10 -9.99 -21.26
CA THR A 315 -0.26 -10.66 -20.26
C THR A 315 -1.03 -10.80 -18.94
N VAL A 316 -1.66 -9.75 -18.41
CA VAL A 316 -2.50 -9.86 -17.19
C VAL A 316 -3.61 -10.92 -17.33
N GLY A 317 -4.29 -10.95 -18.47
CA GLY A 317 -5.35 -11.92 -18.74
C GLY A 317 -4.86 -13.36 -18.87
N TYR A 318 -3.77 -13.57 -19.61
CA TYR A 318 -3.09 -14.86 -19.72
C TYR A 318 -2.69 -15.39 -18.35
N LEU A 319 -2.15 -14.48 -17.54
CA LEU A 319 -1.64 -14.78 -16.23
C LEU A 319 -2.74 -15.12 -15.21
N LEU A 320 -3.88 -14.44 -15.24
CA LEU A 320 -5.02 -14.73 -14.36
C LEU A 320 -5.54 -16.19 -14.45
N PHE A 321 -5.32 -16.87 -15.57
CA PHE A 321 -5.87 -18.19 -15.87
C PHE A 321 -4.81 -19.26 -16.11
N ALA A 322 -3.53 -18.97 -15.85
CA ALA A 322 -2.48 -19.97 -15.95
C ALA A 322 -2.50 -20.87 -14.71
N ASP A 323 -2.57 -22.20 -14.91
CA ASP A 323 -2.33 -23.19 -13.85
C ASP A 323 -0.97 -22.89 -13.23
N PRO A 324 -0.89 -22.48 -11.95
CA PRO A 324 0.25 -21.74 -11.45
C PRO A 324 1.54 -22.58 -11.51
N PRO A 325 2.47 -22.26 -12.42
CA PRO A 325 3.81 -22.82 -12.40
C PRO A 325 4.75 -21.66 -12.04
N ASP A 326 5.10 -21.52 -10.77
CA ASP A 326 6.10 -20.55 -10.31
C ASP A 326 6.03 -19.14 -10.97
N ASP A 327 4.94 -18.43 -10.67
CA ASP A 327 5.05 -17.15 -9.96
C ASP A 327 5.44 -15.85 -10.73
N LEU A 328 5.02 -15.66 -11.97
CA LEU A 328 4.75 -14.32 -12.53
C LEU A 328 3.24 -13.93 -12.49
N PRO A 329 2.30 -14.84 -12.79
CA PRO A 329 0.90 -14.45 -12.95
C PRO A 329 0.21 -13.99 -11.68
N GLY A 330 0.26 -14.86 -10.67
CA GLY A 330 -0.27 -14.55 -9.35
C GLY A 330 0.37 -13.29 -8.78
N ARG A 331 1.68 -13.09 -9.00
CA ARG A 331 2.39 -11.88 -8.57
C ARG A 331 1.87 -10.61 -9.21
N LEU A 332 1.52 -10.60 -10.50
CA LEU A 332 0.93 -9.42 -11.15
C LEU A 332 -0.48 -9.12 -10.65
N VAL A 333 -1.33 -10.14 -10.48
CA VAL A 333 -2.68 -9.98 -9.93
C VAL A 333 -2.61 -9.46 -8.51
N LEU A 334 -1.75 -10.06 -7.68
CA LEU A 334 -1.45 -9.61 -6.33
C LEU A 334 -0.93 -8.17 -6.35
N ALA A 335 -0.01 -7.82 -7.24
CA ALA A 335 0.50 -6.45 -7.37
C ALA A 335 -0.60 -5.45 -7.73
N VAL A 336 -1.50 -5.78 -8.67
CA VAL A 336 -2.65 -4.92 -9.01
C VAL A 336 -3.59 -4.77 -7.81
N LEU A 337 -3.91 -5.85 -7.10
CA LEU A 337 -4.73 -5.81 -5.90
C LEU A 337 -4.07 -4.97 -4.79
N LEU A 338 -2.76 -5.10 -4.60
CA LEU A 338 -1.97 -4.31 -3.66
C LEU A 338 -1.97 -2.83 -4.06
N ILE A 339 -1.85 -2.49 -5.34
CA ILE A 339 -1.92 -1.09 -5.82
C ILE A 339 -3.32 -0.52 -5.59
N LEU A 340 -4.38 -1.24 -6.00
CA LEU A 340 -5.77 -0.80 -5.79
C LEU A 340 -6.12 -0.68 -4.31
N GLY A 341 -5.62 -1.62 -3.50
CA GLY A 341 -5.71 -1.62 -2.05
C GLY A 341 -5.00 -0.42 -1.45
N ALA A 342 -3.75 -0.16 -1.83
CA ALA A 342 -2.97 0.99 -1.36
C ALA A 342 -3.62 2.32 -1.74
N VAL A 343 -4.11 2.47 -2.98
CA VAL A 343 -4.89 3.65 -3.40
C VAL A 343 -6.16 3.77 -2.57
N GLY A 344 -6.87 2.66 -2.33
CA GLY A 344 -8.04 2.64 -1.47
C GLY A 344 -7.73 3.05 -0.02
N VAL A 345 -6.65 2.53 0.57
CA VAL A 345 -6.21 2.86 1.93
C VAL A 345 -5.85 4.33 2.00
N TRP A 346 -5.12 4.84 1.00
CA TRP A 346 -4.85 6.26 0.88
C TRP A 346 -6.16 7.07 0.80
N LEU A 347 -7.16 6.65 0.02
CA LEU A 347 -8.47 7.31 -0.04
C LEU A 347 -9.22 7.26 1.31
N ALA A 348 -9.11 6.15 2.05
CA ALA A 348 -9.67 6.02 3.40
C ALA A 348 -8.97 6.94 4.40
N CYS A 349 -7.64 7.03 4.32
CA CYS A 349 -6.81 7.75 5.26
C CYS A 349 -6.68 9.24 4.96
N ARG A 350 -6.67 9.68 3.69
CA ARG A 350 -6.21 11.02 3.25
C ARG A 350 -6.88 12.19 3.97
N HIS A 351 -8.07 12.00 4.55
CA HIS A 351 -8.72 13.00 5.40
C HIS A 351 -9.46 12.37 6.59
N SER A 352 -8.95 11.26 7.12
CA SER A 352 -9.48 10.67 8.35
C SER A 352 -8.78 11.28 9.57
N TRP A 353 -9.32 10.98 10.74
CA TRP A 353 -8.61 11.25 11.99
C TRP A 353 -7.23 10.59 11.99
N PHE A 354 -7.07 9.42 11.35
CA PHE A 354 -5.79 8.72 11.26
C PHE A 354 -4.71 9.56 10.56
N SER A 355 -4.97 10.22 9.42
CA SER A 355 -3.92 11.02 8.76
C SER A 355 -3.52 12.25 9.55
N ARG A 356 -4.46 12.90 10.25
CA ARG A 356 -4.17 14.03 11.15
C ARG A 356 -3.29 13.62 12.33
N ASN A 357 -3.31 12.34 12.67
CA ASN A 357 -2.70 11.75 13.85
C ASN A 357 -1.60 10.74 13.50
N ALA A 358 -1.22 10.62 12.22
CA ALA A 358 -0.36 9.55 11.74
C ALA A 358 1.03 9.59 12.39
N SER A 359 1.53 10.79 12.69
CA SER A 359 2.82 11.00 13.36
C SER A 359 2.92 10.32 14.72
N TRP A 360 1.80 10.10 15.42
CA TRP A 360 1.81 9.36 16.69
C TRP A 360 1.20 7.97 16.58
N VAL A 361 0.21 7.75 15.71
CA VAL A 361 -0.42 6.43 15.55
C VAL A 361 0.58 5.40 15.00
N VAL A 362 1.39 5.79 14.01
CA VAL A 362 2.36 4.86 13.39
C VAL A 362 3.40 4.38 14.41
N PRO A 363 4.05 5.26 15.21
CA PRO A 363 4.93 4.81 16.29
C PRO A 363 4.23 3.89 17.31
N VAL A 364 3.01 4.23 17.74
CA VAL A 364 2.26 3.42 18.71
C VAL A 364 1.99 2.01 18.17
N LEU A 365 1.61 1.90 16.90
CA LEU A 365 1.40 0.60 16.24
C LEU A 365 2.71 -0.16 15.96
N ALA A 366 3.82 0.55 15.75
CA ALA A 366 5.13 -0.06 15.52
C ALA A 366 5.80 -0.54 16.81
N THR A 367 5.52 0.11 17.94
CA THR A 367 6.11 -0.20 19.26
C THR A 367 5.98 -1.68 19.70
N PRO A 368 4.85 -2.39 19.49
CA PRO A 368 4.76 -3.81 19.86
C PRO A 368 5.48 -4.76 18.90
N LEU A 369 5.81 -4.36 17.67
CA LEU A 369 6.37 -5.27 16.65
C LEU A 369 7.68 -5.97 17.07
N PRO A 370 8.65 -5.30 17.72
CA PRO A 370 9.86 -5.95 18.22
C PRO A 370 9.62 -7.05 19.27
N PHE A 371 8.45 -7.08 19.89
CA PHE A 371 8.07 -8.09 20.89
C PHE A 371 7.18 -9.17 20.28
N VAL A 372 6.21 -8.78 19.44
CA VAL A 372 5.25 -9.70 18.82
C VAL A 372 5.95 -10.62 17.81
N LEU A 373 6.86 -10.10 16.99
CA LEU A 373 7.53 -10.90 15.95
C LEU A 373 8.38 -12.04 16.53
N PRO A 374 9.31 -11.81 17.49
CA PRO A 374 10.06 -12.92 18.07
C PRO A 374 9.19 -13.89 18.86
N TRP A 375 8.14 -13.41 19.53
CA TRP A 375 7.21 -14.26 20.28
C TRP A 375 6.46 -15.23 19.35
N PHE A 376 5.86 -14.70 18.28
CA PHE A 376 5.14 -15.53 17.31
C PHE A 376 6.10 -16.46 16.53
N GLY A 377 7.30 -15.99 16.21
CA GLY A 377 8.35 -16.82 15.62
C GLY A 377 8.81 -17.95 16.51
N GLY A 378 8.90 -17.69 17.83
CA GLY A 378 9.13 -18.72 18.83
C GLY A 378 8.02 -19.76 18.85
N LEU A 379 6.76 -19.34 18.74
CA LEU A 379 5.61 -20.25 18.64
C LEU A 379 5.70 -21.14 17.39
N LEU A 380 6.06 -20.58 16.23
CA LEU A 380 6.25 -21.36 14.99
C LEU A 380 7.37 -22.40 15.12
N HIS A 381 8.52 -22.03 15.71
CA HIS A 381 9.59 -22.99 15.99
C HIS A 381 9.19 -24.04 17.04
N THR A 382 8.36 -23.66 18.02
CA THR A 382 7.83 -24.61 19.02
C THR A 382 6.94 -25.65 18.34
N VAL A 383 6.01 -25.22 17.48
CA VAL A 383 5.19 -26.16 16.69
C VAL A 383 6.06 -27.02 15.78
N TYR A 384 7.07 -26.44 15.11
CA TYR A 384 7.96 -27.20 14.24
C TYR A 384 8.78 -28.26 15.01
N LEU A 385 9.41 -27.89 16.13
CA LEU A 385 10.32 -28.77 16.88
C LEU A 385 9.62 -29.66 17.91
N GLU A 386 8.72 -29.10 18.74
CA GLU A 386 8.05 -29.83 19.81
C GLU A 386 6.89 -30.67 19.30
N ASP A 387 5.97 -30.11 18.51
CA ASP A 387 4.85 -30.92 17.96
C ASP A 387 5.36 -31.87 16.86
N GLY A 388 6.29 -31.40 16.00
CA GLY A 388 6.81 -32.19 14.89
C GLY A 388 7.82 -33.27 15.28
N PHE A 389 8.76 -32.94 16.17
CA PHE A 389 9.88 -33.83 16.51
C PHE A 389 9.99 -34.17 18.01
N GLY A 390 9.19 -33.56 18.89
CA GLY A 390 9.32 -33.75 20.34
C GLY A 390 10.59 -33.15 20.95
N ILE A 391 11.27 -32.24 20.24
CA ILE A 391 12.50 -31.59 20.68
C ILE A 391 12.15 -30.22 21.28
N PRO A 392 12.52 -29.92 22.55
CA PRO A 392 12.23 -28.63 23.16
C PRO A 392 12.92 -27.48 22.43
N VAL A 393 12.19 -26.38 22.18
CA VAL A 393 12.70 -25.26 21.37
C VAL A 393 13.95 -24.59 21.97
N ASP A 394 14.04 -24.52 23.30
CA ASP A 394 15.16 -23.90 24.02
C ASP A 394 16.48 -24.68 23.90
N THR A 395 16.44 -25.89 23.35
CA THR A 395 17.59 -26.78 23.19
C THR A 395 18.24 -26.69 21.81
N VAL A 396 17.70 -25.86 20.92
CA VAL A 396 18.26 -25.63 19.59
C VAL A 396 18.68 -24.16 19.49
N PRO A 397 19.95 -23.85 19.14
CA PRO A 397 20.43 -22.48 19.10
C PRO A 397 19.86 -21.72 17.89
N VAL A 398 18.69 -21.12 18.05
CA VAL A 398 18.09 -20.24 17.03
C VAL A 398 18.34 -18.78 17.37
N THR A 399 19.00 -18.05 16.47
CA THR A 399 19.25 -16.62 16.63
C THR A 399 17.93 -15.83 16.66
N GLY A 400 17.90 -14.70 17.39
CA GLY A 400 16.69 -13.87 17.49
C GLY A 400 16.21 -13.32 16.13
N PHE A 401 17.14 -13.14 15.18
CA PHE A 401 16.82 -12.76 13.80
C PHE A 401 15.93 -13.80 13.12
N TRP A 402 16.32 -15.07 13.17
CA TRP A 402 15.59 -16.15 12.51
C TRP A 402 14.22 -16.42 13.13
N ARG A 403 14.08 -16.27 14.46
CA ARG A 403 12.76 -16.25 15.11
C ARG A 403 11.87 -15.17 14.52
N SER A 404 12.39 -13.95 14.42
CA SER A 404 11.61 -12.83 13.86
C SER A 404 11.27 -13.03 12.38
N ALA A 405 12.18 -13.62 11.61
CA ALA A 405 11.99 -13.90 10.19
C ALA A 405 10.88 -14.94 9.93
N ALA A 406 10.79 -16.00 10.74
CA ALA A 406 9.74 -17.00 10.63
C ALA A 406 8.33 -16.39 10.78
N ALA A 407 8.18 -15.38 11.63
CA ALA A 407 6.92 -14.68 11.83
C ALA A 407 6.58 -13.68 10.71
N LEU A 408 7.56 -13.24 9.91
CA LEU A 408 7.37 -12.12 8.99
C LEU A 408 6.35 -12.44 7.89
N GLU A 409 6.39 -13.66 7.35
CA GLU A 409 5.48 -14.09 6.30
C GLU A 409 4.00 -14.11 6.76
N PRO A 410 3.60 -14.86 7.81
CA PRO A 410 2.22 -14.87 8.26
C PRO A 410 1.76 -13.51 8.78
N VAL A 411 2.63 -12.71 9.41
CA VAL A 411 2.30 -11.35 9.86
C VAL A 411 2.12 -10.39 8.68
N ALA A 412 2.94 -10.51 7.64
CA ALA A 412 2.78 -9.72 6.42
C ALA A 412 1.44 -10.04 5.74
N VAL A 413 1.10 -11.32 5.62
CA VAL A 413 -0.20 -11.77 5.10
C VAL A 413 -1.35 -11.24 5.97
N ALA A 414 -1.24 -11.40 7.29
CA ALA A 414 -2.21 -10.90 8.27
C ALA A 414 -2.37 -9.37 8.23
N THR A 415 -1.36 -8.63 7.76
CA THR A 415 -1.41 -7.17 7.63
C THR A 415 -2.00 -6.75 6.29
N VAL A 416 -1.59 -7.40 5.20
CA VAL A 416 -2.02 -7.07 3.82
C VAL A 416 -3.52 -7.26 3.65
N PHE A 417 -4.10 -8.36 4.13
CA PHE A 417 -5.53 -8.64 3.93
C PHE A 417 -6.46 -7.59 4.56
N PRO A 418 -6.31 -7.21 5.85
CA PRO A 418 -7.03 -6.08 6.44
C PRO A 418 -6.87 -4.78 5.65
N LEU A 419 -5.67 -4.47 5.15
CA LEU A 419 -5.44 -3.29 4.34
C LEU A 419 -6.23 -3.32 3.03
N LEU A 420 -6.45 -4.48 2.40
CA LEU A 420 -7.32 -4.60 1.23
C LEU A 420 -8.78 -4.27 1.57
N PHE A 421 -9.30 -4.72 2.71
CA PHE A 421 -10.66 -4.38 3.17
C PHE A 421 -10.81 -2.90 3.52
N VAL A 422 -9.82 -2.33 4.21
CA VAL A 422 -9.75 -0.88 4.45
C VAL A 422 -9.65 -0.11 3.13
N GLY A 423 -8.94 -0.67 2.15
CA GLY A 423 -8.86 -0.13 0.80
C GLY A 423 -10.21 -0.09 0.09
N ALA A 424 -10.95 -1.20 0.11
CA ALA A 424 -12.32 -1.28 -0.42
C ALA A 424 -13.26 -0.28 0.28
N ALA A 425 -13.16 -0.17 1.60
CA ALA A 425 -13.84 0.84 2.41
C ALA A 425 -13.54 2.28 1.94
N GLY A 426 -12.27 2.58 1.64
CA GLY A 426 -11.85 3.85 1.07
C GLY A 426 -12.48 4.16 -0.29
N TRP A 427 -12.57 3.15 -1.17
CA TRP A 427 -13.28 3.27 -2.44
C TRP A 427 -14.79 3.52 -2.26
N LEU A 428 -15.45 2.79 -1.34
CA LEU A 428 -16.86 3.00 -1.00
C LEU A 428 -17.10 4.42 -0.46
N ARG A 429 -16.18 4.93 0.36
CA ARG A 429 -16.22 6.31 0.86
C ARG A 429 -16.04 7.31 -0.29
N TYR A 430 -15.11 7.08 -1.19
CA TYR A 430 -14.84 7.92 -2.35
C TYR A 430 -16.05 8.03 -3.29
N PHE A 431 -16.79 6.93 -3.50
CA PHE A 431 -18.02 6.91 -4.31
C PHE A 431 -19.30 7.21 -3.52
N HIS A 432 -19.17 7.70 -2.28
CA HIS A 432 -20.27 8.01 -1.37
C HIS A 432 -21.24 6.85 -1.04
N GLN A 433 -20.90 5.62 -1.41
CA GLN A 433 -21.69 4.42 -1.08
C GLN A 433 -21.62 4.07 0.41
N TRP A 434 -20.55 4.49 1.09
CA TRP A 434 -20.41 4.38 2.54
C TRP A 434 -21.61 4.96 3.30
N THR A 435 -22.26 6.01 2.79
CA THR A 435 -23.40 6.62 3.48
C THR A 435 -24.61 5.69 3.58
N VAL A 436 -24.78 4.78 2.62
CA VAL A 436 -25.86 3.78 2.58
C VAL A 436 -25.49 2.57 3.43
N LEU A 437 -24.26 2.09 3.28
CA LEU A 437 -23.77 0.88 3.94
C LEU A 437 -23.04 1.16 5.26
N ARG A 438 -23.23 2.34 5.87
CA ARG A 438 -22.39 2.80 6.98
C ARG A 438 -22.34 1.79 8.12
N GLU A 439 -23.51 1.41 8.63
CA GLU A 439 -23.62 0.50 9.78
C GLU A 439 -23.02 -0.86 9.43
N LEU A 440 -23.39 -1.41 8.27
CA LEU A 440 -22.86 -2.68 7.78
C LEU A 440 -21.34 -2.65 7.63
N VAL A 441 -20.76 -1.65 6.97
CA VAL A 441 -19.32 -1.56 6.72
C VAL A 441 -18.56 -1.27 8.02
N SER A 442 -19.14 -0.50 8.95
CA SER A 442 -18.53 -0.23 10.25
C SER A 442 -18.39 -1.47 11.13
N VAL A 443 -19.27 -2.46 10.96
CA VAL A 443 -19.21 -3.74 11.67
C VAL A 443 -18.45 -4.79 10.86
N MET A 444 -18.67 -4.86 9.55
CA MET A 444 -18.10 -5.89 8.69
C MET A 444 -16.62 -5.75 8.46
N VAL A 445 -16.10 -4.53 8.25
CA VAL A 445 -14.66 -4.33 8.04
C VAL A 445 -13.84 -4.81 9.23
N PRO A 446 -14.09 -4.37 10.48
CA PRO A 446 -13.29 -4.86 11.61
C PRO A 446 -13.48 -6.37 11.85
N LEU A 447 -14.69 -6.91 11.65
CA LEU A 447 -14.93 -8.34 11.79
C LEU A 447 -14.13 -9.15 10.75
N LEU A 448 -14.17 -8.75 9.47
CA LEU A 448 -13.41 -9.39 8.40
C LEU A 448 -11.91 -9.26 8.64
N CYS A 449 -11.43 -8.08 9.06
CA CYS A 449 -10.02 -7.90 9.44
C CYS A 449 -9.62 -8.88 10.55
N LEU A 450 -10.43 -9.02 11.60
CA LEU A 450 -10.16 -9.96 12.70
C LEU A 450 -10.12 -11.42 12.23
N VAL A 451 -11.12 -11.83 11.44
CA VAL A 451 -11.19 -13.20 10.89
C VAL A 451 -9.97 -13.50 10.04
N TYR A 452 -9.59 -12.60 9.12
CA TYR A 452 -8.44 -12.83 8.24
C TYR A 452 -7.11 -12.80 8.98
N VAL A 453 -6.95 -11.95 10.01
CA VAL A 453 -5.77 -11.97 10.88
C VAL A 453 -5.67 -13.34 11.57
N LEU A 454 -6.76 -13.83 12.17
CA LEU A 454 -6.76 -15.13 12.84
C LEU A 454 -6.47 -16.27 11.86
N THR A 455 -7.10 -16.26 10.69
CA THR A 455 -6.85 -17.27 9.64
C THR A 455 -5.39 -17.24 9.18
N ALA A 456 -4.80 -16.07 8.96
CA ALA A 456 -3.39 -15.98 8.54
C ALA A 456 -2.43 -16.52 9.62
N LEU A 457 -2.73 -16.29 10.91
CA LEU A 457 -1.95 -16.85 12.01
C LEU A 457 -2.10 -18.39 12.09
N LEU A 458 -3.32 -18.91 11.92
CA LEU A 458 -3.57 -20.36 11.89
C LEU A 458 -2.86 -21.04 10.71
N LEU A 459 -2.94 -20.44 9.51
CA LEU A 459 -2.23 -20.94 8.33
C LEU A 459 -0.71 -20.94 8.53
N GLY A 460 -0.15 -19.96 9.24
CA GLY A 460 1.26 -19.96 9.62
C GLY A 460 1.64 -21.16 10.51
N LEU A 461 0.79 -21.52 11.48
CA LEU A 461 0.99 -22.70 12.33
C LEU A 461 0.84 -24.00 11.53
N GLU A 462 -0.12 -24.07 10.61
CA GLU A 462 -0.30 -25.23 9.72
C GLU A 462 0.89 -25.40 8.77
N ASP A 463 1.43 -24.31 8.21
CA ASP A 463 2.62 -24.39 7.37
C ASP A 463 3.86 -24.84 8.15
N ALA A 464 4.02 -24.40 9.41
CA ALA A 464 5.08 -24.91 10.29
C ALA A 464 4.96 -26.43 10.51
N ARG A 465 3.73 -26.94 10.74
CA ARG A 465 3.47 -28.40 10.84
C ARG A 465 3.76 -29.11 9.52
N ALA A 466 3.27 -28.58 8.40
CA ALA A 466 3.51 -29.15 7.09
C ALA A 466 5.00 -29.14 6.70
N ALA A 467 5.77 -28.14 7.15
CA ALA A 467 7.21 -28.09 7.01
C ALA A 467 7.90 -29.17 7.87
N ALA A 468 7.45 -29.38 9.11
CA ALA A 468 7.94 -30.46 9.96
C ALA A 468 7.63 -31.84 9.36
N ASP A 469 6.41 -32.06 8.85
CA ASP A 469 6.00 -33.31 8.17
C ASP A 469 6.81 -33.58 6.90
N ARG A 470 7.12 -32.53 6.12
CA ARG A 470 8.02 -32.63 4.95
C ARG A 470 9.43 -33.02 5.39
N ALA A 471 9.96 -32.38 6.43
CA ALA A 471 11.28 -32.69 6.96
C ALA A 471 11.37 -34.11 7.54
N ALA A 472 10.34 -34.55 8.27
CA ALA A 472 10.24 -35.91 8.79
C ALA A 472 10.18 -36.96 7.67
N ARG A 473 9.44 -36.68 6.58
CA ARG A 473 9.41 -37.55 5.38
C ARG A 473 10.78 -37.63 4.70
N ALA A 474 11.46 -36.51 4.52
CA ALA A 474 12.81 -36.48 3.95
C ALA A 474 13.79 -37.30 4.82
N ALA A 475 13.77 -37.09 6.14
CA ALA A 475 14.61 -37.83 7.06
C ALA A 475 14.33 -39.35 7.06
N ARG A 476 13.05 -39.76 6.96
CA ARG A 476 12.69 -41.19 6.79
C ARG A 476 13.19 -41.78 5.48
N ALA A 477 13.30 -40.96 4.43
CA ALA A 477 13.90 -41.36 3.15
C ALA A 477 15.44 -41.36 3.17
N GLY A 478 16.08 -41.02 4.29
CA GLY A 478 17.53 -40.87 4.40
C GLY A 478 18.06 -39.58 3.73
N GLU A 479 17.17 -38.64 3.42
CA GLU A 479 17.50 -37.35 2.82
C GLU A 479 17.62 -36.26 3.89
N VAL A 480 18.56 -35.34 3.68
CA VAL A 480 18.72 -34.17 4.56
C VAL A 480 17.53 -33.23 4.33
N PRO A 481 16.74 -32.89 5.37
CA PRO A 481 15.57 -32.03 5.20
C PRO A 481 15.96 -30.60 4.80
N ALA A 482 15.05 -29.91 4.13
CA ALA A 482 15.21 -28.48 3.84
C ALA A 482 15.27 -27.66 5.13
N SER A 483 16.08 -26.59 5.13
CA SER A 483 16.16 -25.69 6.28
C SER A 483 14.86 -24.93 6.51
N TYR A 484 14.47 -24.75 7.77
CA TYR A 484 13.30 -23.98 8.17
C TYR A 484 13.72 -22.79 9.01
N PHE A 485 13.74 -21.59 8.41
CA PHE A 485 14.09 -20.31 9.07
C PHE A 485 15.26 -20.41 10.06
N GLY A 486 16.43 -20.84 9.57
CA GLY A 486 17.64 -20.95 10.40
C GLY A 486 17.80 -22.29 11.13
N LEU A 487 16.76 -23.12 11.21
CA LEU A 487 16.87 -24.53 11.59
C LEU A 487 17.41 -25.33 10.42
N ARG A 488 18.47 -26.09 10.66
CA ARG A 488 19.04 -27.01 9.68
C ARG A 488 19.08 -28.40 10.31
N GLY A 489 18.29 -29.30 9.75
CA GLY A 489 18.31 -30.70 10.17
C GLY A 489 19.48 -31.42 9.51
N ASP A 490 20.29 -32.11 10.29
CA ASP A 490 21.38 -32.95 9.83
C ASP A 490 21.10 -34.41 10.23
N LEU A 491 21.30 -35.34 9.30
CA LEU A 491 21.26 -36.77 9.59
C LEU A 491 22.63 -37.20 10.13
N VAL A 492 22.63 -37.85 11.28
CA VAL A 492 23.85 -38.26 11.98
C VAL A 492 23.74 -39.69 12.52
N CYS A 493 24.88 -40.37 12.56
CA CYS A 493 25.07 -41.65 13.22
C CYS A 493 25.71 -41.40 14.58
N VAL A 494 25.12 -41.98 15.63
CA VAL A 494 25.54 -41.75 17.01
C VAL A 494 26.12 -43.04 17.58
N THR A 495 27.35 -42.96 18.11
CA THR A 495 28.03 -44.09 18.73
C THR A 495 28.32 -43.76 20.20
N PRO A 496 27.87 -44.58 21.16
CA PRO A 496 28.13 -44.32 22.57
C PRO A 496 29.61 -44.53 22.88
N MET A 497 30.19 -43.66 23.72
CA MET A 497 31.59 -43.77 24.14
C MET A 497 31.79 -44.82 25.25
N ALA A 498 30.72 -45.15 25.98
CA ALA A 498 30.69 -46.18 27.02
C ALA A 498 29.54 -47.18 26.76
N PRO A 499 29.65 -48.44 27.22
CA PRO A 499 28.60 -49.45 27.02
C PRO A 499 27.27 -49.09 27.69
N THR A 500 27.31 -48.24 28.72
CA THR A 500 26.13 -47.71 29.41
C THR A 500 26.25 -46.20 29.57
N ILE A 501 25.34 -45.45 28.97
CA ILE A 501 25.28 -44.00 29.05
C ILE A 501 23.86 -43.57 29.47
N PRO A 502 23.70 -42.42 30.14
CA PRO A 502 22.38 -41.90 30.49
C PRO A 502 21.67 -41.37 29.24
N VAL A 503 20.56 -42.01 28.88
CA VAL A 503 19.73 -41.62 27.74
C VAL A 503 18.32 -41.28 28.23
N PHE A 504 17.79 -40.11 27.86
CA PHE A 504 16.43 -39.70 28.23
C PHE A 504 15.45 -39.99 27.09
N ASN A 505 14.24 -40.43 27.42
CA ASN A 505 13.15 -40.77 26.48
C ASN A 505 13.41 -42.02 25.60
N GLY A 506 14.13 -43.01 26.13
CA GLY A 506 14.27 -44.36 25.55
C GLY A 506 15.69 -44.70 25.11
N PRO A 507 15.95 -45.90 24.54
CA PRO A 507 17.30 -46.30 24.11
C PRO A 507 17.84 -45.44 22.96
N LEU A 508 19.17 -45.28 22.94
CA LEU A 508 19.90 -44.60 21.88
C LEU A 508 19.96 -45.49 20.62
N PRO A 509 19.45 -45.04 19.47
CA PRO A 509 19.62 -45.75 18.19
C PRO A 509 21.06 -45.62 17.70
N THR A 510 21.70 -46.75 17.40
CA THR A 510 23.11 -46.82 16.94
C THR A 510 23.26 -47.45 15.56
N ASP A 511 22.22 -48.09 15.04
CA ASP A 511 22.20 -48.87 13.81
C ASP A 511 21.76 -48.05 12.58
N ARG A 512 21.17 -46.87 12.80
CA ARG A 512 20.55 -46.05 11.75
C ARG A 512 20.73 -44.54 12.02
N PRO A 513 20.70 -43.72 10.96
CA PRO A 513 20.85 -42.29 11.08
C PRO A 513 19.63 -41.69 11.76
N VAL A 514 19.90 -40.75 12.65
CA VAL A 514 18.91 -39.96 13.36
C VAL A 514 19.00 -38.51 12.96
N LEU A 515 17.89 -37.79 13.05
CA LEU A 515 17.84 -36.37 12.74
C LEU A 515 18.21 -35.55 13.98
N THR A 516 19.10 -34.58 13.81
CA THR A 516 19.40 -33.58 14.82
C THR A 516 19.33 -32.18 14.22
N PHE A 517 19.00 -31.18 15.03
CA PHE A 517 19.00 -29.76 14.64
C PHE A 517 20.16 -28.99 15.26
N GLY A 518 21.20 -29.72 15.70
CA GLY A 518 22.35 -29.18 16.40
C GLY A 518 22.32 -29.51 17.91
N SER A 519 23.35 -29.05 18.61
CA SER A 519 23.44 -29.13 20.07
C SER A 519 23.28 -27.74 20.68
N ALA A 520 22.57 -27.66 21.81
CA ALA A 520 22.68 -26.52 22.72
C ALA A 520 23.22 -27.01 24.06
N ALA A 521 24.18 -26.25 24.59
CA ALA A 521 24.88 -26.56 25.83
C ALA A 521 25.54 -27.95 25.80
N ASP A 522 25.24 -28.82 26.76
CA ASP A 522 25.87 -30.13 26.96
C ASP A 522 25.03 -31.29 26.42
N ARG A 523 23.91 -31.03 25.72
CA ARG A 523 22.99 -32.08 25.25
C ARG A 523 22.80 -32.07 23.74
N LEU A 524 22.64 -33.27 23.21
CA LEU A 524 22.26 -33.55 21.84
C LEU A 524 20.88 -34.19 21.82
N TRP A 525 19.96 -33.58 21.07
CA TRP A 525 18.63 -34.11 20.81
C TRP A 525 18.59 -34.82 19.47
N LEU A 526 18.02 -36.01 19.47
CA LEU A 526 18.03 -36.96 18.36
C LEU A 526 16.61 -37.45 18.12
N TRP A 527 16.08 -37.24 16.92
CA TRP A 527 14.81 -37.79 16.50
C TRP A 527 15.03 -39.07 15.69
N ASP A 528 14.45 -40.19 16.14
CA ASP A 528 14.53 -41.49 15.46
C ASP A 528 13.34 -41.64 14.47
N PRO A 529 13.60 -41.69 13.14
CA PRO A 529 12.55 -41.86 12.15
C PRO A 529 11.74 -43.14 12.33
N ALA A 530 12.34 -44.20 12.87
CA ALA A 530 11.68 -45.50 13.06
C ALA A 530 10.64 -45.47 14.18
N ARG A 531 10.84 -44.64 15.22
CA ARG A 531 9.92 -44.51 16.35
C ARG A 531 8.71 -43.65 16.05
N ALA A 532 8.84 -42.72 15.12
CA ALA A 532 7.77 -41.80 14.77
C ALA A 532 6.52 -42.48 14.18
N GLY A 533 6.56 -43.78 13.88
CA GLY A 533 5.41 -44.59 13.43
C GLY A 533 4.62 -45.27 14.55
N GLU A 534 5.09 -45.27 15.80
CA GLU A 534 4.48 -46.01 16.93
C GLU A 534 3.26 -45.27 17.54
N GLY A 535 2.36 -44.74 16.71
CA GLY A 535 1.04 -44.23 17.11
C GLY A 535 1.02 -43.03 18.09
N PRO A 536 -0.15 -42.37 18.27
CA PRO A 536 -0.31 -41.16 19.10
C PRO A 536 -0.26 -41.39 20.63
N GLY A 537 0.49 -42.40 21.10
CA GLY A 537 0.63 -42.73 22.53
C GLY A 537 1.98 -43.33 22.94
N SER A 538 2.89 -43.60 22.00
CA SER A 538 4.31 -43.80 22.33
C SER A 538 4.91 -42.46 22.73
N GLY A 539 5.78 -42.43 23.73
CA GLY A 539 6.34 -41.19 24.29
C GLY A 539 7.03 -40.30 23.24
N ARG A 540 7.45 -39.09 23.66
CA ARG A 540 8.15 -38.11 22.81
C ARG A 540 9.17 -38.80 21.89
N PRO A 541 9.08 -38.65 20.56
CA PRO A 541 9.88 -39.41 19.61
C PRO A 541 11.37 -39.04 19.62
N ALA A 542 11.73 -37.92 20.25
CA ALA A 542 13.11 -37.49 20.42
C ALA A 542 13.73 -37.99 21.73
N VAL A 543 14.97 -38.44 21.58
CA VAL A 543 15.87 -38.92 22.62
C VAL A 543 16.90 -37.83 22.92
N SER A 544 17.30 -37.66 24.18
CA SER A 544 18.40 -36.74 24.53
C SER A 544 19.54 -37.46 25.23
N VAL A 545 20.76 -37.11 24.86
CA VAL A 545 22.03 -37.63 25.42
C VAL A 545 22.98 -36.47 25.68
N ARG A 546 23.95 -36.66 26.59
CA ARG A 546 25.00 -35.65 26.78
C ARG A 546 26.03 -35.76 25.66
N LEU A 547 26.55 -34.62 25.23
CA LEU A 547 27.46 -34.56 24.09
C LEU A 547 28.79 -35.25 24.37
N GLU A 548 29.25 -35.26 25.64
CA GLU A 548 30.48 -35.98 26.04
C GLU A 548 30.35 -37.51 26.04
N ASP A 549 29.12 -38.04 26.01
CA ASP A 549 28.86 -39.49 26.10
C ASP A 549 28.78 -40.17 24.73
N VAL A 550 28.77 -39.39 23.65
CA VAL A 550 28.55 -39.89 22.29
C VAL A 550 29.50 -39.27 21.27
N THR A 551 29.90 -40.06 20.28
CA THR A 551 30.54 -39.56 19.07
C THR A 551 29.51 -39.49 17.94
N VAL A 552 29.50 -38.36 17.24
CA VAL A 552 28.55 -38.06 16.16
C VAL A 552 29.30 -38.08 14.84
N THR A 553 28.85 -38.92 13.90
CA THR A 553 29.44 -39.04 12.57
C THR A 553 28.36 -38.82 11.51
N ARG A 554 28.75 -38.34 10.32
CA ARG A 554 27.80 -38.26 9.20
C ARG A 554 27.62 -39.65 8.58
N PRO A 555 26.41 -40.02 8.14
CA PRO A 555 26.19 -41.24 7.38
C PRO A 555 27.04 -41.20 6.10
N ALA A 556 27.58 -42.35 5.69
CA ALA A 556 28.37 -42.46 4.48
C ALA A 556 27.49 -42.20 3.25
N ASN A 557 27.94 -41.32 2.34
CA ASN A 557 27.21 -41.04 1.10
C ASN A 557 27.00 -42.35 0.31
N GLY A 558 25.74 -42.70 0.05
CA GLY A 558 25.37 -43.86 -0.78
C GLY A 558 25.09 -45.17 -0.03
N SER A 559 25.18 -45.23 1.30
CA SER A 559 24.94 -46.48 2.08
C SER A 559 23.46 -46.81 2.35
N GLY A 560 22.51 -46.16 1.68
CA GLY A 560 21.08 -46.35 1.94
C GLY A 560 20.65 -45.99 3.36
N GLY A 561 21.43 -45.16 4.07
CA GLY A 561 21.14 -44.77 5.45
C GLY A 561 21.53 -45.82 6.49
N ALA A 562 22.58 -46.62 6.27
CA ALA A 562 23.14 -47.47 7.32
C ALA A 562 24.27 -46.76 8.09
N CYS A 563 24.25 -46.84 9.43
CA CYS A 563 25.36 -46.37 10.27
C CYS A 563 26.49 -47.40 10.31
N PRO A 564 27.76 -46.97 10.42
CA PRO A 564 28.86 -47.89 10.60
C PRO A 564 28.63 -48.74 11.86
N PRO A 565 28.86 -50.06 11.80
CA PRO A 565 28.67 -50.92 12.96
C PRO A 565 29.58 -50.44 14.09
N VAL A 566 29.04 -50.37 15.30
CA VAL A 566 29.81 -50.03 16.49
C VAL A 566 30.99 -51.00 16.59
N PRO A 567 32.25 -50.52 16.58
CA PRO A 567 33.40 -51.41 16.66
C PRO A 567 33.27 -52.22 17.95
N ALA A 568 33.30 -53.55 17.83
CA ALA A 568 33.26 -54.44 18.98
C ALA A 568 34.39 -54.05 19.93
N GLN A 569 34.04 -53.47 21.08
CA GLN A 569 35.02 -53.08 22.08
C GLN A 569 35.80 -54.33 22.47
N THR A 570 37.07 -54.37 22.09
CA THR A 570 37.98 -55.41 22.56
C THR A 570 38.05 -55.22 24.08
N PRO A 571 37.69 -56.24 24.90
CA PRO A 571 37.68 -56.09 26.34
C PRO A 571 39.04 -55.56 26.80
N PRO A 572 39.08 -54.57 27.70
CA PRO A 572 40.34 -53.99 28.15
C PRO A 572 41.24 -55.13 28.62
N ALA A 573 42.45 -55.20 28.05
CA ALA A 573 43.45 -56.17 28.44
C ALA A 573 43.57 -56.11 29.97
N GLN A 574 43.21 -57.22 30.63
CA GLN A 574 43.30 -57.36 32.07
C GLN A 574 44.71 -56.97 32.50
N THR A 575 44.81 -55.87 33.24
CA THR A 575 46.08 -55.44 33.82
C THR A 575 46.52 -56.56 34.76
N PRO A 576 47.74 -57.12 34.63
CA PRO A 576 48.21 -58.19 35.49
C PRO A 576 48.20 -57.71 36.96
N PRO A 577 47.88 -58.60 37.91
CA PRO A 577 47.75 -58.24 39.32
C PRO A 577 49.04 -57.61 39.84
N ALA A 578 48.90 -56.44 40.45
CA ALA A 578 49.98 -55.74 41.11
C ALA A 578 50.60 -56.64 42.19
N SER A 579 51.90 -56.91 42.04
CA SER A 579 52.73 -57.61 43.00
C SER A 579 52.61 -56.95 44.38
N ALA A 580 52.33 -57.78 45.39
CA ALA A 580 52.26 -57.38 46.79
C ALA A 580 53.56 -56.69 47.25
N SER A 581 53.44 -55.49 47.82
CA SER A 581 54.51 -54.86 48.61
C SER A 581 54.56 -55.48 50.01
N PRO A 582 55.76 -55.73 50.57
CA PRO A 582 55.92 -56.35 51.87
C PRO A 582 55.65 -55.38 53.03
N ALA A 583 55.19 -55.97 54.13
CA ALA A 583 54.75 -55.36 55.37
C ALA A 583 55.82 -54.48 56.04
N ALA A 584 55.39 -53.32 56.55
CA ALA A 584 56.18 -52.46 57.43
C ALA A 584 55.99 -52.88 58.90
N THR A 585 57.13 -53.11 59.57
CA THR A 585 57.29 -53.40 61.00
C THR A 585 56.97 -52.16 61.86
N PRO A 586 56.35 -52.31 63.05
CA PRO A 586 56.09 -51.18 63.95
C PRO A 586 57.33 -50.84 64.80
N PRO A 587 57.54 -49.57 65.20
CA PRO A 587 58.57 -49.21 66.18
C PRO A 587 58.04 -49.35 67.62
N ALA A 588 58.91 -49.86 68.48
CA ALA A 588 58.76 -49.83 69.94
C ALA A 588 59.16 -48.45 70.49
N GLY A 589 58.46 -47.99 71.52
CA GLY A 589 58.72 -46.76 72.26
C GLY A 589 57.50 -46.30 73.03
#